data_AF-A0A821ESY1-F1
#
_entry.id   AF-A0A821ESY1-F1
#
_cell.length_a   1.000
_cell.length_b   1.000
_cell.length_c   1.000
_cell.angle_alpha   90.00
_cell.angle_beta   90.00
_cell.angle_gamma   90.00
#
_symmetry.space_group_name_H-M   'P 1'
#
loop_
_entity.id
_entity.type
_entity.pdbx_description
1 polymer ?
#
loop_
_entity_poly.entity_id
_entity_poly.type
_entity_poly.pdbx_seq_one_letter_code
_entity_poly.pdbx_strand_id
1 'polypeptide(L)'
;MSGQKFKSTVPKSTVSAALNRATLSGAIPPRRRMTQNYLVIWVDGSIDENNSDCRNTLAQLRAVVSDVNVCTTSEQCVEFLNEIDDGKAFIISSGALGQSL
;
A
#
# COMPACT_ATOMS: atom_id res chain seq x y z
N MET A 1 37.94 -50.27 27.39
CA MET A 1 38.17 -51.12 26.20
C MET A 1 36.95 -50.98 25.31
N SER A 2 37.08 -50.25 24.20
CA SER A 2 37.05 -50.78 22.82
C SER A 2 35.65 -51.26 22.40
N GLY A 3 35.00 -50.81 21.33
CA GLY A 3 35.40 -49.99 20.20
C GLY A 3 34.22 -49.95 19.21
N GLN A 4 34.15 -48.87 18.42
CA GLN A 4 33.15 -48.58 17.40
C GLN A 4 33.30 -49.52 16.19
N LYS A 5 32.19 -50.01 15.61
CA LYS A 5 32.18 -50.57 14.25
C LYS A 5 30.99 -50.02 13.45
N PHE A 6 31.31 -49.00 12.66
CA PHE A 6 30.48 -48.48 11.58
C PHE A 6 30.70 -49.38 10.35
N LYS A 7 29.63 -49.97 9.79
CA LYS A 7 29.72 -50.67 8.50
C LYS A 7 29.09 -49.80 7.41
N SER A 8 29.95 -49.31 6.54
CA SER A 8 29.61 -48.66 5.27
C SER A 8 29.18 -49.72 4.25
N THR A 9 28.10 -49.47 3.51
CA THR A 9 27.76 -50.23 2.30
C THR A 9 27.30 -49.23 1.23
N VAL A 10 28.05 -49.22 0.13
CA VAL A 10 27.97 -48.30 -1.00
C VAL A 10 26.72 -48.62 -1.86
N PRO A 11 25.99 -47.63 -2.40
CA PRO A 11 24.75 -47.89 -3.15
C PRO A 11 25.04 -48.42 -4.55
N LYS A 12 24.25 -49.41 -5.00
CA LYS A 12 24.19 -49.85 -6.41
C LYS A 12 23.30 -48.89 -7.20
N SER A 13 23.86 -48.30 -8.24
CA SER A 13 23.16 -47.47 -9.21
C SER A 13 22.16 -48.28 -10.03
N THR A 14 21.00 -47.70 -10.30
CA THR A 14 20.20 -48.02 -11.49
C THR A 14 19.61 -46.72 -11.99
N VAL A 15 20.11 -46.27 -13.14
CA VAL A 15 19.61 -45.12 -13.88
C VAL A 15 18.37 -45.57 -14.63
N SER A 16 17.25 -44.85 -14.49
CA SER A 16 16.21 -44.90 -15.51
C SER A 16 15.53 -43.53 -15.67
N ALA A 17 15.77 -42.99 -16.86
CA ALA A 17 15.11 -41.94 -17.64
C ALA A 17 14.08 -41.01 -16.97
N ALA A 18 14.35 -39.71 -17.10
CA ALA A 18 13.48 -38.60 -16.78
C ALA A 18 12.19 -38.57 -17.64
N LEU A 19 11.11 -38.05 -17.07
CA LEU A 19 10.16 -37.21 -17.82
C LEU A 19 9.69 -36.04 -16.92
N ASN A 20 10.30 -34.88 -17.15
CA ASN A 20 9.93 -33.61 -16.53
C ASN A 20 8.56 -33.15 -17.02
N ARG A 21 7.62 -32.86 -16.12
CA ARG A 21 6.56 -31.88 -16.34
C ARG A 21 6.35 -31.04 -15.08
N ALA A 22 7.30 -30.15 -14.83
CA ALA A 22 7.00 -28.96 -14.07
C ALA A 22 6.17 -28.03 -14.98
N THR A 23 4.84 -28.08 -14.85
CA THR A 23 3.99 -27.01 -15.36
C THR A 23 4.29 -25.76 -14.53
N LEU A 24 5.12 -24.88 -15.09
CA LEU A 24 5.22 -23.49 -14.65
C LEU A 24 3.88 -22.82 -14.97
N SER A 25 2.89 -23.04 -14.11
CA SER A 25 1.73 -22.15 -14.05
C SER A 25 2.24 -20.84 -13.50
N GLY A 26 2.73 -19.98 -14.40
CA GLY A 26 2.98 -18.57 -14.15
C GLY A 26 1.65 -17.87 -13.89
N ALA A 27 0.99 -18.21 -12.79
CA ALA A 27 -0.05 -17.37 -12.24
C ALA A 27 0.67 -16.13 -11.75
N ILE A 28 0.60 -15.05 -12.54
CA ILE A 28 0.95 -13.72 -12.06
C ILE A 28 0.12 -13.52 -10.80
N PRO A 29 0.73 -13.38 -9.61
CA PRO A 29 -0.04 -13.14 -8.41
C PRO A 29 -0.89 -11.89 -8.68
N PRO A 30 -2.19 -11.90 -8.35
CA PRO A 30 -3.02 -10.73 -8.55
C PRO A 30 -2.25 -9.57 -7.92
N ARG A 31 -2.02 -8.51 -8.72
CA ARG A 31 -1.37 -7.30 -8.24
C ARG A 31 -2.30 -6.74 -7.18
N ARG A 32 -2.13 -7.20 -5.94
CA ARG A 32 -2.78 -6.66 -4.76
C ARG A 32 -2.33 -5.23 -4.77
N ARG A 33 -3.23 -4.33 -5.19
CA ARG A 33 -3.08 -2.93 -4.88
C ARG A 33 -3.13 -2.94 -3.36
N MET A 34 -1.97 -3.01 -2.71
CA MET A 34 -1.85 -2.50 -1.36
C MET A 34 -2.25 -1.05 -1.56
N THR A 35 -3.50 -0.72 -1.25
CA THR A 35 -3.92 0.66 -1.03
C THR A 35 -2.99 1.13 0.04
N GLN A 36 -1.94 1.82 -0.40
CA GLN A 36 -1.00 2.45 0.50
C GLN A 36 -1.88 3.37 1.34
N ASN A 37 -1.81 3.20 2.66
CA ASN A 37 -2.70 3.85 3.62
C ASN A 37 -2.28 5.32 3.73
N TYR A 38 -2.54 6.04 2.64
CA TYR A 38 -2.17 7.42 2.45
C TYR A 38 -3.33 8.28 2.88
N LEU A 39 -3.08 9.05 3.92
CA LEU A 39 -3.94 10.12 4.36
C LEU A 39 -3.73 11.31 3.44
N VAL A 40 -4.81 11.84 2.87
CA VAL A 40 -4.78 13.07 2.10
C VAL A 40 -5.57 14.14 2.84
N ILE A 41 -4.99 15.34 2.93
CA ILE A 41 -5.65 16.54 3.40
C ILE A 41 -5.82 17.47 2.19
N TRP A 42 -7.06 17.82 1.86
CA TRP A 42 -7.35 18.81 0.83
C TRP A 42 -7.67 20.14 1.50
N VAL A 43 -6.80 21.13 1.29
CA VAL A 43 -6.93 22.47 1.83
C VAL A 43 -7.41 23.44 0.77
N ASP A 44 -8.65 23.89 0.89
CA ASP A 44 -9.27 24.86 -0.01
C ASP A 44 -10.43 25.58 0.69
N GLY A 45 -10.35 26.90 0.80
CA GLY A 45 -11.39 27.71 1.47
C GLY A 45 -12.65 27.92 0.64
N SER A 46 -12.64 27.48 -0.63
CA SER A 46 -13.72 27.63 -1.58
C SER A 46 -14.38 26.30 -1.98
N ILE A 47 -13.92 25.18 -1.40
CA ILE A 47 -14.50 23.87 -1.69
C ILE A 47 -15.93 23.78 -1.15
N ASP A 48 -16.83 23.32 -2.02
CA ASP A 48 -18.23 23.06 -1.69
C ASP A 48 -18.53 21.58 -1.91
N GLU A 49 -18.62 20.81 -0.82
CA GLU A 49 -18.92 19.38 -0.87
C GLU A 49 -20.32 19.05 -1.39
N ASN A 50 -21.21 20.03 -1.57
CA ASN A 50 -22.51 19.81 -2.19
C ASN A 50 -22.46 19.88 -3.72
N ASN A 51 -21.41 20.50 -4.28
CA ASN A 51 -21.21 20.58 -5.72
C ASN A 51 -21.00 19.18 -6.33
N SER A 52 -21.68 18.89 -7.44
CA SER A 52 -21.63 17.58 -8.10
C SER A 52 -20.22 17.18 -8.54
N ASP A 53 -19.45 18.13 -9.06
CA ASP A 53 -18.11 17.90 -9.58
C ASP A 53 -17.12 17.70 -8.43
N CYS A 54 -17.29 18.45 -7.34
CA CYS A 54 -16.54 18.25 -6.10
C CYS A 54 -16.78 16.84 -5.54
N ARG A 55 -18.04 16.42 -5.39
CA ARG A 55 -18.37 15.07 -4.91
C ARG A 55 -17.80 13.97 -5.79
N ASN A 56 -17.88 14.13 -7.11
CA ASN A 56 -17.33 13.15 -8.04
C ASN A 56 -15.80 13.08 -7.92
N THR A 57 -15.13 14.22 -7.78
CA THR A 57 -13.68 14.28 -7.61
C THR A 57 -13.24 13.66 -6.28
N LEU A 58 -13.92 13.98 -5.17
CA LEU A 58 -13.67 13.37 -3.86
C LEU A 58 -13.91 11.87 -3.87
N ALA A 59 -14.97 11.39 -4.54
CA ALA A 59 -15.24 9.96 -4.68
C ALA A 59 -14.12 9.23 -5.44
N GLN A 60 -13.62 9.82 -6.53
CA GLN A 60 -12.50 9.25 -7.28
C GLN A 60 -11.19 9.26 -6.48
N LEU A 61 -10.94 10.32 -5.70
CA LEU A 61 -9.77 10.41 -4.84
C LEU A 61 -9.81 9.35 -3.72
N ARG A 62 -10.94 9.22 -3.04
CA ARG A 62 -11.17 8.18 -2.00
C ARG A 62 -11.10 6.76 -2.55
N ALA A 63 -11.23 6.54 -3.87
CA ALA A 63 -11.04 5.23 -4.48
C ALA A 63 -9.55 4.83 -4.61
N VAL A 64 -8.62 5.79 -4.50
CA VAL A 64 -7.17 5.56 -4.65
C VAL A 64 -6.38 5.75 -3.35
N VAL A 65 -6.89 6.54 -2.41
CA VAL A 65 -6.28 6.76 -1.09
C VAL A 65 -7.13 6.19 0.05
N SER A 66 -6.57 6.03 1.24
CA SER A 66 -7.31 5.46 2.37
C SER A 66 -8.31 6.43 2.97
N ASP A 67 -7.94 7.71 3.03
CA ASP A 67 -8.78 8.75 3.61
C ASP A 67 -8.49 10.12 3.00
N VAL A 68 -9.54 10.95 2.92
CA VAL A 68 -9.49 12.31 2.41
C VAL A 68 -10.24 13.21 3.39
N ASN A 69 -9.48 14.06 4.09
CA ASN A 69 -10.00 15.10 4.97
C ASN A 69 -9.98 16.45 4.24
N VAL A 70 -11.10 17.16 4.29
CA VAL A 70 -11.26 18.48 3.65
C VAL A 70 -11.13 19.55 4.72
N CYS A 71 -10.30 20.55 4.46
CA CYS A 71 -10.09 21.68 5.35
C CYS A 71 -10.41 22.98 4.63
N THR A 72 -11.34 23.75 5.18
CA THR A 72 -11.77 25.04 4.59
C THR A 72 -11.20 26.24 5.35
N THR A 73 -10.53 26.02 6.48
CA THR A 73 -9.84 27.06 7.26
C THR A 73 -8.45 26.59 7.69
N SER A 74 -7.56 27.55 7.96
CA SER A 74 -6.20 27.29 8.46
C SER A 74 -6.21 26.56 9.80
N GLU A 75 -7.11 26.94 10.70
CA GLU A 75 -7.20 26.38 12.05
C GLU A 75 -7.56 24.90 11.99
N GLN A 76 -8.55 24.55 11.16
CA GLN A 76 -8.96 23.17 10.92
C GLN A 76 -7.80 22.35 10.33
N CYS A 77 -7.03 22.90 9.39
CA CYS A 77 -5.85 22.21 8.84
C CYS A 77 -4.83 21.88 9.92
N VAL A 78 -4.52 22.86 10.77
CA VAL A 78 -3.51 22.71 11.83
C VAL A 78 -3.98 21.72 12.88
N GLU A 79 -5.27 21.72 13.24
CA GLU A 79 -5.86 20.71 14.13
C GLU A 79 -5.68 19.30 13.56
N PHE A 80 -6.07 19.08 12.30
CA PHE A 80 -5.87 17.78 11.65
C PHE A 80 -4.40 17.35 11.59
N LEU A 81 -3.50 18.27 11.27
CA LEU A 81 -2.06 17.98 11.23
C LEU A 81 -1.50 17.59 12.59
N ASN A 82 -2.01 18.20 13.68
CA ASN A 82 -1.60 17.87 15.04
C ASN A 82 -2.20 16.54 15.54
N GLU A 83 -3.34 16.10 14.98
CA GLU A 83 -3.96 14.81 15.30
C GLU A 83 -3.30 13.63 14.56
N ILE A 84 -2.55 13.90 13.50
CA ILE A 84 -1.77 12.88 12.80
C ILE A 84 -0.58 12.49 13.69
N ASP A 85 -0.60 11.26 14.20
CA ASP A 85 0.53 10.60 14.89
C ASP A 85 1.74 10.40 13.93
N ASP A 86 2.66 9.46 14.20
CA ASP A 86 3.85 9.08 13.39
C ASP A 86 3.56 8.66 11.90
N GLY A 87 2.39 8.98 11.37
CA GLY A 87 1.98 8.79 9.99
C GLY A 87 2.49 9.86 9.02
N LYS A 88 2.32 9.57 7.72
CA LYS A 88 2.59 10.51 6.63
C LYS A 88 1.27 10.93 6.00
N ALA A 89 1.07 12.23 5.88
CA ALA A 89 -0.04 12.81 5.13
C ALA A 89 0.47 13.50 3.86
N PHE A 90 -0.36 13.49 2.82
CA PHE A 90 -0.18 14.31 1.63
C PHE A 90 -1.14 15.49 1.70
N ILE A 91 -0.63 16.69 1.43
CA ILE A 91 -1.47 17.89 1.36
C ILE A 91 -1.68 18.25 -0.10
N ILE A 92 -2.93 18.36 -0.51
CA ILE A 92 -3.34 19.02 -1.75
C ILE A 92 -3.84 20.39 -1.33
N SER A 93 -3.20 21.45 -1.79
CA SER A 93 -3.70 22.80 -1.55
C SER A 93 -4.04 23.49 -2.85
N SER A 94 -5.23 24.09 -2.87
CA SER A 94 -5.70 24.96 -3.94
C SER A 94 -6.04 26.34 -3.37
N GLY A 95 -5.67 27.38 -4.13
CA GLY A 95 -5.97 28.77 -3.76
C GLY A 95 -5.06 29.34 -2.67
N ALA A 96 -5.56 30.34 -1.95
CA ALA A 96 -4.76 31.17 -1.06
C ALA A 96 -4.38 30.49 0.26
N LEU A 97 -5.16 29.51 0.75
CA LEU A 97 -4.89 28.82 2.01
C LEU A 97 -3.54 28.07 2.00
N GLY A 98 -3.10 27.61 0.83
CA GLY A 98 -1.78 26.98 0.67
C GLY A 98 -0.59 27.91 0.83
N GLN A 99 -0.81 29.24 0.77
CA GLN A 99 0.26 30.21 1.01
C GLN A 99 0.54 30.43 2.49
N SER A 100 -0.37 30.00 3.37
CA SER A 100 -0.32 30.23 4.82
C SER A 100 -0.06 28.95 5.62
N LEU A 101 0.10 27.82 4.93
CA LEU A 101 0.49 26.53 5.50
C LEU A 101 2.00 26.36 5.56
#